data_AF-A0A959UX93-F1
#
_entry.id   AF-A0A959UX93-F1
#
_cell.length_a   1.000
_cell.length_b   1.000
_cell.length_c   1.000
_cell.angle_alpha   90.00
_cell.angle_beta   90.00
_cell.angle_gamma   90.00
#
_symmetry.space_group_name_H-M   'P 1'
#
loop_
_entity.id
_entity.type
_entity.pdbx_description
1 polymer ?
#
loop_
_entity_poly.entity_id
_entity_poly.type
_entity_poly.pdbx_seq_one_letter_code
_entity_poly.pdbx_strand_id
1 'polypeptide(L)'
;QEQDADRIKEALQEGIREAQELQRDLDRIRREMLDKKELDWQDKQRLENTLQRQQDLQQRIEQTTEQLRQSQQFQQEFQPMNEELLQKQEQLQELFENVLTEEMKELYRQMEELLEKLDKEALEERMEEMKLSQEDIEKELDRSLELFKQLEVEQQAEDIAEQLEELAEEQKDLSEESDKGEKSAEQLAEEQAELDRKFDEVQEQLDELEKKNSELENPLELPDTEPQEEAIDQQQQQSQEQLKQDEKKKAGESQKKAGEQMEQLAFQMRSSMQNSEQEQQEEDMDALRQLLENIVQLSFDQERVMDDLSATKPKDPRYVEVGRDQKKLRDDARVVEDSLFALSKRIPQLQSVVNREMNAVNENMDQAVVLISDSRGNER
;
A
#
# COMPACT_ATOMS: atom_id res chain seq x y z
N GLN A 1 9.42 10.76 -13.76
CA GLN A 1 8.69 10.91 -12.49
C GLN A 1 7.34 10.23 -12.60
N GLU A 2 6.32 10.79 -13.24
CA GLU A 2 5.00 10.13 -13.40
C GLU A 2 5.08 8.77 -14.12
N GLN A 3 5.85 8.71 -15.23
CA GLN A 3 6.14 7.46 -15.95
C GLN A 3 6.91 6.40 -15.14
N ASP A 4 7.62 6.81 -14.08
CA ASP A 4 8.38 5.88 -13.25
C ASP A 4 7.51 5.34 -12.12
N ALA A 5 6.63 6.18 -11.55
CA ALA A 5 5.65 5.78 -10.55
C ALA A 5 4.62 4.79 -11.12
N ASP A 6 4.09 5.03 -12.32
CA ASP A 6 3.18 4.10 -12.98
C ASP A 6 3.83 2.75 -13.27
N ARG A 7 5.11 2.73 -13.67
CA ARG A 7 5.86 1.49 -13.88
C ARG A 7 6.04 0.71 -12.58
N ILE A 8 6.30 1.39 -11.46
CA ILE A 8 6.39 0.74 -10.15
C ILE A 8 5.04 0.12 -9.78
N LYS A 9 3.94 0.87 -9.91
CA LYS A 9 2.58 0.36 -9.66
C LYS A 9 2.23 -0.84 -10.54
N GLU A 10 2.51 -0.77 -11.83
CA GLU A 10 2.30 -1.88 -12.77
C GLU A 10 3.13 -3.11 -12.39
N ALA A 11 4.41 -2.93 -12.07
CA ALA A 11 5.30 -4.02 -11.68
C ALA A 11 4.83 -4.72 -10.40
N LEU A 12 4.36 -3.94 -9.41
CA LEU A 12 3.75 -4.46 -8.19
C LEU A 12 2.49 -5.26 -8.47
N GLN A 13 1.56 -4.70 -9.27
CA GLN A 13 0.33 -5.40 -9.65
C GLN A 13 0.60 -6.69 -10.41
N GLU A 14 1.59 -6.70 -11.31
CA GLU A 14 2.04 -7.93 -11.97
C GLU A 14 2.62 -8.93 -10.98
N GLY A 15 3.45 -8.47 -10.03
CA GLY A 15 4.02 -9.31 -8.98
C GLY A 15 2.97 -9.98 -8.10
N ILE A 16 1.94 -9.23 -7.70
CA ILE A 16 0.78 -9.74 -6.93
C ILE A 16 0.07 -10.83 -7.72
N ARG A 17 -0.24 -10.58 -9.00
CA ARG A 17 -0.91 -11.57 -9.86
C ARG A 17 -0.06 -12.83 -10.05
N GLU A 18 1.24 -12.68 -10.26
CA GLU A 18 2.16 -13.79 -10.43
C GLU A 18 2.27 -14.62 -9.14
N ALA A 19 2.35 -13.98 -7.97
CA ALA A 19 2.34 -14.67 -6.67
C ALA A 19 1.06 -15.49 -6.47
N GLN A 20 -0.11 -14.92 -6.78
CA GLN A 20 -1.41 -15.62 -6.76
C GLN A 20 -1.45 -16.83 -7.70
N GLU A 21 -0.90 -16.69 -8.91
CA GLU A 21 -0.86 -17.79 -9.87
C GLU A 21 0.07 -18.91 -9.42
N LEU A 22 1.25 -18.56 -8.90
CA LEU A 22 2.20 -19.51 -8.33
C LEU A 22 1.60 -20.26 -7.15
N GLN A 23 0.90 -19.57 -6.24
CA GLN A 23 0.18 -20.18 -5.12
C GLN A 23 -0.84 -21.24 -5.61
N ARG A 24 -1.63 -20.91 -6.64
CA ARG A 24 -2.63 -21.83 -7.22
C ARG A 24 -2.00 -23.01 -7.95
N ASP A 25 -0.89 -22.79 -8.64
CA ASP A 25 -0.16 -23.85 -9.34
C ASP A 25 0.48 -24.82 -8.35
N LEU A 26 1.07 -24.33 -7.25
CA LEU A 26 1.60 -25.16 -6.16
C LEU A 26 0.52 -26.03 -5.52
N ASP A 27 -0.65 -25.46 -5.17
CA ASP A 27 -1.77 -26.24 -4.62
C ASP A 27 -2.26 -27.31 -5.62
N ARG A 28 -2.33 -26.97 -6.91
CA ARG A 28 -2.74 -27.94 -7.94
C ARG A 28 -1.74 -29.08 -8.07
N ILE A 29 -0.44 -28.79 -8.16
CA ILE A 29 0.62 -29.80 -8.27
C ILE A 29 0.59 -30.70 -7.02
N ARG A 30 0.51 -30.11 -5.82
CA ARG A 30 0.42 -30.85 -4.56
C ARG A 30 -0.74 -31.83 -4.55
N ARG A 31 -1.95 -31.40 -4.94
CA ARG A 31 -3.14 -32.27 -4.99
C ARG A 31 -3.00 -33.40 -6.00
N GLU A 32 -2.47 -33.12 -7.19
CA GLU A 32 -2.24 -34.16 -8.21
C GLU A 32 -1.20 -35.19 -7.73
N MET A 33 -0.19 -34.76 -6.97
CA MET A 33 0.83 -35.63 -6.40
C MET A 33 0.29 -36.56 -5.31
N LEU A 34 -0.65 -36.10 -4.49
CA LEU A 34 -1.27 -36.92 -3.43
C LEU A 34 -1.85 -38.24 -3.96
N ASP A 35 -2.45 -38.22 -5.14
CA ASP A 35 -3.08 -39.38 -5.77
C ASP A 35 -2.09 -40.35 -6.45
N LYS A 36 -0.82 -39.94 -6.63
CA LYS A 36 0.20 -40.71 -7.35
C LYS A 36 1.12 -41.48 -6.40
N LYS A 37 1.63 -42.64 -6.84
CA LYS A 37 2.63 -43.41 -6.07
C LYS A 37 4.06 -42.90 -6.27
N GLU A 38 4.37 -42.44 -7.47
CA GLU A 38 5.69 -41.93 -7.86
C GLU A 38 5.49 -40.73 -8.79
N LEU A 39 6.45 -39.82 -8.78
CA LEU A 39 6.45 -38.64 -9.64
C LEU A 39 6.80 -39.02 -11.08
N ASP A 40 6.02 -38.51 -12.04
CA ASP A 40 6.32 -38.69 -13.45
C ASP A 40 7.09 -37.47 -14.03
N TRP A 41 7.56 -37.62 -15.27
CA TRP A 41 8.30 -36.55 -15.95
C TRP A 41 7.48 -35.27 -16.14
N GLN A 42 6.15 -35.40 -16.29
CA GLN A 42 5.27 -34.25 -16.46
C GLN A 42 5.13 -33.47 -15.15
N ASP A 43 5.06 -34.15 -14.00
CA ASP A 43 5.07 -33.51 -12.68
C ASP A 43 6.36 -32.73 -12.47
N LYS A 44 7.50 -33.34 -12.79
CA LYS A 44 8.81 -32.70 -12.69
C LYS A 44 8.88 -31.41 -13.52
N GLN A 45 8.47 -31.47 -14.78
CA GLN A 45 8.47 -30.30 -15.68
C GLN A 45 7.56 -29.18 -15.19
N ARG A 46 6.41 -29.51 -14.59
CA ARG A 46 5.51 -28.51 -14.01
C ARG A 46 6.18 -27.79 -12.84
N LEU A 47 6.78 -28.54 -11.92
CA LEU A 47 7.47 -27.95 -10.78
C LEU A 47 8.71 -27.13 -11.20
N GLU A 48 9.49 -27.61 -12.19
CA GLU A 48 10.59 -26.85 -12.81
C GLU A 48 10.08 -25.52 -13.39
N ASN A 49 8.92 -25.52 -14.07
CA ASN A 49 8.33 -24.31 -14.61
C ASN A 49 7.87 -23.34 -13.51
N THR A 50 7.22 -23.85 -12.47
CA THR A 50 6.80 -23.05 -11.30
C THR A 50 8.00 -22.42 -10.60
N LEU A 51 9.10 -23.15 -10.41
CA LEU A 51 10.34 -22.62 -9.85
C LEU A 51 10.98 -21.55 -10.74
N GLN A 52 10.98 -21.74 -12.06
CA GLN A 52 11.49 -20.73 -12.98
C GLN A 52 10.67 -19.43 -12.91
N ARG A 53 9.34 -19.53 -12.95
CA ARG A 53 8.44 -18.38 -12.81
C ARG A 53 8.65 -17.66 -11.48
N GLN A 54 8.86 -18.42 -10.42
CA GLN A 54 9.18 -17.90 -9.09
C GLN A 54 10.51 -17.12 -9.09
N GLN A 55 11.56 -17.63 -9.75
CA GLN A 55 12.82 -16.90 -9.89
C GLN A 55 12.65 -15.60 -10.69
N ASP A 56 11.84 -15.65 -11.75
CA ASP A 56 11.53 -14.46 -12.55
C ASP A 56 10.77 -13.42 -11.71
N LEU A 57 9.85 -13.84 -10.85
CA LEU A 57 9.18 -12.97 -9.88
C LEU A 57 10.19 -12.33 -8.92
N GLN A 58 11.13 -13.10 -8.36
CA GLN A 58 12.15 -12.54 -7.48
C GLN A 58 12.98 -11.45 -8.17
N GLN A 59 13.44 -11.71 -9.39
CA GLN A 59 14.22 -10.75 -10.16
C GLN A 59 13.44 -9.47 -10.45
N ARG A 60 12.13 -9.58 -10.73
CA ARG A 60 11.27 -8.41 -10.93
C ARG A 60 11.15 -7.58 -9.66
N ILE A 61 10.88 -8.22 -8.52
CA ILE A 61 10.80 -7.52 -7.23
C ILE A 61 12.12 -6.80 -6.93
N GLU A 62 13.26 -7.47 -7.08
CA GLU A 62 14.58 -6.86 -6.86
C GLU A 62 14.84 -5.66 -7.81
N GLN A 63 14.41 -5.76 -9.08
CA GLN A 63 14.50 -4.65 -10.03
C GLN A 63 13.61 -3.48 -9.64
N THR A 64 12.37 -3.73 -9.21
CA THR A 64 11.44 -2.70 -8.75
C THR A 64 11.97 -2.01 -7.49
N THR A 65 12.52 -2.77 -6.53
CA THR A 65 13.15 -2.21 -5.32
C THR A 65 14.32 -1.29 -5.68
N GLU A 66 15.17 -1.67 -6.63
CA GLU A 66 16.29 -0.83 -7.07
C GLU A 66 15.81 0.42 -7.84
N GLN A 67 14.77 0.30 -8.67
CA GLN A 67 14.16 1.46 -9.34
C GLN A 67 13.57 2.45 -8.34
N LEU A 68 12.86 1.96 -7.33
CA LEU A 68 12.33 2.78 -6.24
C LEU A 68 13.47 3.51 -5.52
N ARG A 69 14.55 2.79 -5.17
CA ARG A 69 15.72 3.37 -4.49
C ARG A 69 16.38 4.47 -5.31
N GLN A 70 16.54 4.28 -6.61
CA GLN A 70 17.10 5.27 -7.52
C GLN A 70 16.19 6.51 -7.64
N SER A 71 14.87 6.30 -7.75
CA SER A 71 13.91 7.42 -7.81
C SER A 71 13.94 8.24 -6.53
N GLN A 72 14.06 7.60 -5.37
CA GLN A 72 14.14 8.29 -4.08
C GLN A 72 15.44 9.07 -3.93
N GLN A 73 16.59 8.48 -4.29
CA GLN A 73 17.87 9.20 -4.25
C GLN A 73 17.85 10.44 -5.13
N PHE A 74 17.23 10.34 -6.31
CA PHE A 74 17.03 11.50 -7.17
C PHE A 74 16.12 12.55 -6.49
N GLN A 75 14.99 12.16 -5.92
CA GLN A 75 14.11 13.10 -5.21
C GLN A 75 14.83 13.82 -4.06
N GLN A 76 15.54 13.11 -3.19
CA GLN A 76 16.28 13.71 -2.08
C GLN A 76 17.37 14.70 -2.54
N GLU A 77 17.97 14.50 -3.71
CA GLU A 77 19.01 15.40 -4.25
C GLU A 77 18.43 16.67 -4.89
N PHE A 78 17.22 16.62 -5.44
CA PHE A 78 16.66 17.70 -6.28
C PHE A 78 15.40 18.36 -5.73
N GLN A 79 14.65 17.69 -4.85
CA GLN A 79 13.40 18.16 -4.23
C GLN A 79 13.44 17.83 -2.74
N PRO A 80 13.87 18.78 -1.88
CA PRO A 80 13.92 18.53 -0.44
C PRO A 80 12.50 18.31 0.10
N MET A 81 12.19 17.06 0.44
CA MET A 81 10.94 16.68 1.09
C MET A 81 10.92 17.09 2.57
N ASN A 82 9.72 17.20 3.12
CA ASN A 82 9.54 17.34 4.56
C ASN A 82 9.97 16.04 5.31
N GLU A 83 10.20 16.16 6.62
CA GLU A 83 10.74 15.06 7.45
C GLU A 83 9.77 13.85 7.52
N GLU A 84 8.47 14.11 7.44
CA GLU A 84 7.43 13.07 7.55
C GLU A 84 7.38 12.19 6.30
N LEU A 85 7.34 12.80 5.11
CA LEU A 85 7.37 12.10 3.82
C LEU A 85 8.65 11.27 3.67
N LEU A 86 9.78 11.78 4.17
CA LEU A 86 11.05 11.06 4.19
C LEU A 86 10.96 9.79 5.05
N GLN A 87 10.37 9.87 6.26
CA GLN A 87 10.18 8.71 7.12
C GLN A 87 9.25 7.66 6.48
N LYS A 88 8.17 8.09 5.83
CA LYS A 88 7.25 7.19 5.11
C LYS A 88 7.95 6.52 3.91
N GLN A 89 8.82 7.24 3.20
CA GLN A 89 9.67 6.66 2.15
C GLN A 89 10.61 5.58 2.68
N GLU A 90 11.30 5.83 3.80
CA GLU A 90 12.19 4.86 4.42
C GLU A 90 11.43 3.59 4.84
N GLN A 91 10.26 3.75 5.45
CA GLN A 91 9.39 2.64 5.83
C GLN A 91 8.95 1.82 4.61
N LEU A 92 8.56 2.49 3.53
CA LEU A 92 8.21 1.81 2.29
C LEU A 92 9.39 1.02 1.74
N GLN A 93 10.60 1.59 1.73
CA GLN A 93 11.81 0.88 1.30
C GLN A 93 12.06 -0.38 2.15
N GLU A 94 11.94 -0.26 3.48
CA GLU A 94 12.07 -1.41 4.37
C GLU A 94 11.05 -2.52 4.04
N LEU A 95 9.81 -2.17 3.70
CA LEU A 95 8.82 -3.16 3.29
C LEU A 95 9.26 -3.89 2.02
N PHE A 96 9.68 -3.16 0.99
CA PHE A 96 10.20 -3.74 -0.26
C PHE A 96 11.39 -4.67 -0.07
N GLU A 97 12.35 -4.28 0.79
CA GLU A 97 13.51 -5.11 1.10
C GLU A 97 13.12 -6.39 1.86
N ASN A 98 12.03 -6.34 2.63
CA ASN A 98 11.53 -7.46 3.41
C ASN A 98 10.51 -8.35 2.69
N VAL A 99 10.07 -8.01 1.47
CA VAL A 99 9.18 -8.88 0.65
C VAL A 99 9.85 -10.24 0.39
N LEU A 100 11.15 -10.24 0.07
CA LEU A 100 11.92 -11.44 -0.25
C LEU A 100 12.93 -11.76 0.86
N THR A 101 12.45 -12.40 1.92
CA THR A 101 13.32 -12.78 3.05
C THR A 101 14.33 -13.88 2.67
N GLU A 102 15.44 -13.96 3.40
CA GLU A 102 16.44 -15.02 3.17
C GLU A 102 15.90 -16.42 3.48
N GLU A 103 14.92 -16.54 4.38
CA GLU A 103 14.24 -17.80 4.67
C GLU A 103 13.48 -18.29 3.44
N MET A 104 12.76 -17.39 2.75
CA MET A 104 12.09 -17.71 1.49
C MET A 104 13.09 -18.09 0.41
N LYS A 105 14.18 -17.32 0.24
CA LYS A 105 15.23 -17.64 -0.75
C LYS A 105 15.84 -19.02 -0.51
N GLU A 106 16.08 -19.39 0.74
CA GLU A 106 16.60 -20.71 1.09
C GLU A 106 15.58 -21.83 0.84
N LEU A 107 14.30 -21.60 1.14
CA LEU A 107 13.21 -22.54 0.84
C LEU A 107 13.20 -22.93 -0.65
N TYR A 108 13.35 -21.95 -1.55
CA TYR A 108 13.39 -22.20 -2.99
C TYR A 108 14.62 -23.01 -3.43
N ARG A 109 15.81 -22.73 -2.86
CA ARG A 109 17.03 -23.53 -3.13
C ARG A 109 16.85 -24.98 -2.69
N GLN A 110 16.24 -25.20 -1.52
CA GLN A 110 15.97 -26.55 -1.01
C GLN A 110 14.99 -27.30 -1.91
N MET A 111 13.97 -26.62 -2.44
CA MET A 111 13.03 -27.21 -3.38
C MET A 111 13.74 -27.70 -4.66
N GLU A 112 14.67 -26.91 -5.22
CA GLU A 112 15.47 -27.33 -6.38
C GLU A 112 16.26 -28.61 -6.11
N GLU A 113 16.93 -28.70 -4.96
CA GLU A 113 17.69 -29.91 -4.59
C GLU A 113 16.80 -31.14 -4.39
N LEU A 114 15.62 -30.97 -3.81
CA LEU A 114 14.66 -32.06 -3.59
C LEU A 114 14.07 -32.54 -4.91
N LEU A 115 13.87 -31.63 -5.87
CA LEU A 115 13.36 -31.96 -7.20
C LEU A 115 14.34 -32.82 -8.00
N GLU A 116 15.65 -32.63 -7.80
CA GLU A 116 16.66 -33.52 -8.38
C GLU A 116 16.63 -34.93 -7.76
N LYS A 117 16.36 -35.00 -6.45
CA LYS A 117 16.32 -36.26 -5.68
C LYS A 117 15.01 -37.03 -5.84
N LEU A 118 13.96 -36.38 -6.36
CA LEU A 118 12.60 -36.94 -6.54
C LEU A 118 11.99 -37.49 -5.24
N ASP A 119 12.28 -36.83 -4.12
CA ASP A 119 11.72 -37.20 -2.81
C ASP A 119 10.29 -36.67 -2.69
N LYS A 120 9.29 -37.54 -2.92
CA LYS A 120 7.89 -37.14 -3.03
C LYS A 120 7.38 -36.51 -1.73
N GLU A 121 7.61 -37.17 -0.60
CA GLU A 121 7.13 -36.70 0.71
C GLU A 121 7.76 -35.36 1.09
N ALA A 122 9.07 -35.21 0.88
CA ALA A 122 9.75 -33.94 1.18
C ALA A 122 9.32 -32.81 0.23
N LEU A 123 9.10 -33.10 -1.06
CA LEU A 123 8.58 -32.14 -2.01
C LEU A 123 7.17 -31.67 -1.64
N GLU A 124 6.32 -32.57 -1.15
CA GLU A 124 4.96 -32.23 -0.71
C GLU A 124 4.95 -31.22 0.43
N GLU A 125 5.78 -31.45 1.46
CA GLU A 125 5.92 -30.55 2.61
C GLU A 125 6.44 -29.18 2.17
N ARG A 126 7.52 -29.15 1.37
CA ARG A 126 8.09 -27.87 0.89
C ARG A 126 7.19 -27.11 -0.06
N MET A 127 6.32 -27.78 -0.82
CA MET A 127 5.35 -27.11 -1.69
C MET A 127 4.33 -26.33 -0.87
N GLU A 128 3.93 -26.85 0.31
CA GLU A 128 3.01 -26.12 1.18
C GLU A 128 3.67 -24.90 1.81
N GLU A 129 4.91 -25.05 2.29
CA GLU A 129 5.70 -23.90 2.77
C GLU A 129 5.89 -22.84 1.67
N MET A 130 6.17 -23.27 0.42
CA MET A 130 6.29 -22.34 -0.70
C MET A 130 4.97 -21.65 -1.00
N LYS A 131 3.85 -22.36 -0.93
CA LYS A 131 2.52 -21.77 -1.14
C LYS A 131 2.23 -20.68 -0.11
N LEU A 132 2.56 -20.92 1.16
CA LEU A 132 2.46 -19.90 2.22
C LEU A 132 3.39 -18.72 1.95
N SER A 133 4.63 -18.99 1.53
CA SER A 133 5.57 -17.94 1.14
C SER A 133 5.05 -17.09 -0.01
N GLN A 134 4.30 -17.66 -0.98
CA GLN A 134 3.70 -16.87 -2.06
C GLN A 134 2.54 -16.01 -1.57
N GLU A 135 1.76 -16.49 -0.61
CA GLU A 135 0.73 -15.68 0.03
C GLU A 135 1.33 -14.53 0.84
N ASP A 136 2.44 -14.75 1.55
CA ASP A 136 3.20 -13.71 2.22
C ASP A 136 3.71 -12.65 1.22
N ILE A 137 4.31 -13.09 0.11
CA ILE A 137 4.81 -12.18 -0.95
C ILE A 137 3.66 -11.38 -1.55
N GLU A 138 2.53 -12.02 -1.86
CA GLU A 138 1.34 -11.35 -2.38
C GLU A 138 0.87 -10.24 -1.43
N LYS A 139 0.71 -10.56 -0.14
CA LYS A 139 0.25 -9.61 0.88
C LYS A 139 1.22 -8.45 1.05
N GLU A 140 2.53 -8.71 1.13
CA GLU A 140 3.52 -7.64 1.29
C GLU A 140 3.64 -6.76 0.03
N LEU A 141 3.46 -7.31 -1.17
CA LEU A 141 3.41 -6.51 -2.41
C LEU A 141 2.14 -5.65 -2.48
N ASP A 142 0.98 -6.20 -2.10
CA ASP A 142 -0.29 -5.48 -2.05
C ASP A 142 -0.26 -4.33 -1.03
N ARG A 143 0.32 -4.60 0.14
CA ARG A 143 0.61 -3.59 1.15
C ARG A 143 1.56 -2.50 0.65
N SER A 144 2.66 -2.89 0.01
CA SER A 144 3.65 -1.95 -0.52
C SER A 144 3.05 -1.09 -1.64
N LEU A 145 2.16 -1.65 -2.46
CA LEU A 145 1.44 -0.93 -3.49
C LEU A 145 0.51 0.14 -2.89
N GLU A 146 -0.26 -0.21 -1.86
CA GLU A 146 -1.19 0.74 -1.24
C GLU A 146 -0.44 1.90 -0.57
N LEU A 147 0.64 1.60 0.16
CA LEU A 147 1.48 2.62 0.77
C LEU A 147 2.21 3.50 -0.25
N PHE A 148 2.64 2.93 -1.38
CA PHE A 148 3.24 3.71 -2.47
C PHE A 148 2.23 4.69 -3.08
N LYS A 149 0.98 4.26 -3.32
CA LYS A 149 -0.07 5.16 -3.80
C LYS A 149 -0.39 6.27 -2.80
N GLN A 150 -0.50 5.94 -1.51
CA GLN A 150 -0.75 6.92 -0.47
C GLN A 150 0.36 7.99 -0.46
N LEU A 151 1.62 7.55 -0.53
CA LEU A 151 2.76 8.45 -0.62
C LEU A 151 2.71 9.34 -1.88
N GLU A 152 2.28 8.82 -3.03
CA GLU A 152 2.08 9.64 -4.24
C GLU A 152 1.05 10.76 -4.02
N VAL A 153 -0.08 10.45 -3.36
CA VAL A 153 -1.12 11.44 -3.05
C VAL A 153 -0.60 12.49 -2.08
N GLU A 154 0.06 12.08 -0.99
CA GLU A 154 0.62 13.00 0.00
C GLU A 154 1.71 13.90 -0.61
N GLN A 155 2.60 13.33 -1.44
CA GLN A 155 3.62 14.10 -2.15
C GLN A 155 3.00 15.12 -3.11
N GLN A 156 2.03 14.70 -3.92
CA GLN A 156 1.39 15.58 -4.89
C GLN A 156 0.62 16.71 -4.19
N ALA A 157 -0.03 16.43 -3.07
CA ALA A 157 -0.70 17.46 -2.28
C ALA A 157 0.29 18.49 -1.70
N GLU A 158 1.46 18.06 -1.23
CA GLU A 158 2.53 18.95 -0.77
C GLU A 158 3.11 19.78 -1.92
N ASP A 159 3.39 19.16 -3.07
CA ASP A 159 3.90 19.85 -4.27
C ASP A 159 2.91 20.93 -4.77
N ILE A 160 1.60 20.65 -4.73
CA ILE A 160 0.56 21.62 -5.08
C ILE A 160 0.53 22.77 -4.05
N ALA A 161 0.63 22.46 -2.76
CA ALA A 161 0.66 23.48 -1.71
C ALA A 161 1.88 24.41 -1.87
N GLU A 162 3.06 23.88 -2.20
CA GLU A 162 4.24 24.68 -2.51
C GLU A 162 4.05 25.55 -3.75
N GLN A 163 3.52 24.99 -4.85
CA GLN A 163 3.22 25.76 -6.07
C GLN A 163 2.22 26.90 -5.82
N LEU A 164 1.19 26.66 -5.01
CA LEU A 164 0.23 27.69 -4.60
C LEU A 164 0.90 28.79 -3.77
N GLU A 165 1.84 28.47 -2.89
CA GLU A 165 2.61 29.46 -2.13
C GLU A 165 3.54 30.30 -3.04
N GLU A 166 4.19 29.66 -4.01
CA GLU A 166 5.01 30.36 -5.01
C GLU A 166 4.15 31.30 -5.87
N LEU A 167 3.01 30.83 -6.38
CA LEU A 167 2.07 31.66 -7.14
C LEU A 167 1.48 32.79 -6.29
N ALA A 168 1.24 32.55 -5.01
CA ALA A 168 0.76 33.57 -4.09
C ALA A 168 1.77 34.70 -3.95
N GLU A 169 3.06 34.39 -3.84
CA GLU A 169 4.12 35.39 -3.76
C GLU A 169 4.30 36.13 -5.11
N GLU A 170 4.28 35.41 -6.24
CA GLU A 170 4.34 36.04 -7.56
C GLU A 170 3.16 36.99 -7.81
N GLN A 171 1.94 36.64 -7.37
CA GLN A 171 0.76 37.52 -7.43
C GLN A 171 0.91 38.77 -6.53
N LYS A 172 1.50 38.62 -5.33
CA LYS A 172 1.76 39.75 -4.42
C LYS A 172 2.82 40.69 -5.00
N ASP A 173 3.88 40.16 -5.58
CA ASP A 173 4.92 40.94 -6.25
C ASP A 173 4.34 41.71 -7.44
N LEU A 174 3.55 41.05 -8.30
CA LEU A 174 2.87 41.69 -9.43
C LEU A 174 1.89 42.78 -8.95
N SER A 175 1.20 42.55 -7.84
CA SER A 175 0.35 43.56 -7.19
C SER A 175 1.15 44.80 -6.79
N GLU A 176 2.35 44.64 -6.22
CA GLU A 176 3.17 45.78 -5.82
C GLU A 176 3.65 46.59 -7.03
N GLU A 177 4.05 45.92 -8.11
CA GLU A 177 4.47 46.56 -9.35
C GLU A 177 3.33 47.33 -10.04
N SER A 178 2.12 46.74 -10.04
CA SER A 178 0.88 47.38 -10.49
C SER A 178 0.58 48.66 -9.71
N ASP A 179 0.75 48.64 -8.39
CA ASP A 179 0.50 49.79 -7.51
C ASP A 179 1.54 50.91 -7.64
N LYS A 180 2.83 50.54 -7.75
CA LYS A 180 3.94 51.49 -7.94
C LYS A 180 3.96 52.08 -9.36
N GLY A 181 3.33 51.40 -10.32
CA GLY A 181 3.27 51.81 -11.72
C GLY A 181 4.61 51.71 -12.43
N GLU A 182 5.46 50.77 -12.00
CA GLU A 182 6.83 50.58 -12.51
C GLU A 182 6.83 50.01 -13.94
N LYS A 183 5.81 49.23 -14.30
CA LYS A 183 5.62 48.61 -15.62
C LYS A 183 4.42 49.20 -16.38
N SER A 184 4.42 49.04 -17.71
CA SER A 184 3.25 49.37 -18.54
C SER A 184 2.11 48.38 -18.30
N ALA A 185 0.87 48.78 -18.61
CA ALA A 185 -0.27 47.89 -18.45
C ALA A 185 -0.18 46.66 -19.37
N GLU A 186 0.40 46.80 -20.57
CA GLU A 186 0.64 45.64 -21.44
C GLU A 186 1.63 44.64 -20.83
N GLN A 187 2.70 45.09 -20.18
CA GLN A 187 3.68 44.20 -19.53
C GLN A 187 3.07 43.46 -18.34
N LEU A 188 2.34 44.19 -17.47
CA LEU A 188 1.65 43.59 -16.33
C LEU A 188 0.60 42.56 -16.78
N ALA A 189 -0.08 42.81 -17.89
CA ALA A 189 -1.07 41.87 -18.44
C ALA A 189 -0.44 40.61 -19.06
N GLU A 190 0.80 40.70 -19.55
CA GLU A 190 1.55 39.55 -20.04
C GLU A 190 2.00 38.67 -18.87
N GLU A 191 2.52 39.27 -17.80
CA GLU A 191 2.90 38.57 -16.57
C GLU A 191 1.69 37.96 -15.86
N GLN A 192 0.57 38.69 -15.77
CA GLN A 192 -0.69 38.14 -15.26
C GLN A 192 -1.14 36.92 -16.08
N ALA A 193 -1.07 36.97 -17.41
CA ALA A 193 -1.46 35.84 -18.25
C ALA A 193 -0.54 34.61 -18.08
N GLU A 194 0.70 34.79 -17.62
CA GLU A 194 1.58 33.69 -17.26
C GLU A 194 1.15 33.05 -15.94
N LEU A 195 0.82 33.87 -14.93
CA LEU A 195 0.26 33.40 -13.66
C LEU A 195 -1.06 32.66 -13.84
N ASP A 196 -1.95 33.18 -14.70
CA ASP A 196 -3.23 32.54 -15.02
C ASP A 196 -2.99 31.10 -15.55
N ARG A 197 -2.03 30.92 -16.46
CA ARG A 197 -1.70 29.59 -17.02
C ARG A 197 -1.07 28.66 -15.99
N LYS A 198 -0.16 29.16 -15.16
CA LYS A 198 0.43 28.34 -14.08
C LYS A 198 -0.65 27.89 -13.11
N PHE A 199 -1.64 28.75 -12.83
CA PHE A 199 -2.76 28.37 -11.99
C PHE A 199 -3.68 27.35 -12.67
N ASP A 200 -3.96 27.49 -13.98
CA ASP A 200 -4.69 26.47 -14.74
C ASP A 200 -4.01 25.08 -14.61
N GLU A 201 -2.67 25.03 -14.68
CA GLU A 201 -1.89 23.80 -14.47
C GLU A 201 -2.06 23.24 -13.04
N VAL A 202 -2.13 24.10 -12.02
CA VAL A 202 -2.41 23.69 -10.63
C VAL A 202 -3.81 23.10 -10.48
N GLN A 203 -4.82 23.67 -11.17
CA GLN A 203 -6.19 23.11 -11.16
C GLN A 203 -6.23 21.71 -11.78
N GLU A 204 -5.51 21.50 -12.90
CA GLU A 204 -5.39 20.16 -13.48
C GLU A 204 -4.71 19.16 -12.51
N GLN A 205 -3.72 19.62 -11.74
CA GLN A 205 -3.07 18.79 -10.71
C GLN A 205 -3.99 18.48 -9.52
N LEU A 206 -4.87 19.41 -9.12
CA LEU A 206 -5.89 19.18 -8.08
C LEU A 206 -6.92 18.13 -8.53
N ASP A 207 -7.40 18.23 -9.78
CA ASP A 207 -8.27 17.21 -10.39
C ASP A 207 -7.61 15.82 -10.46
N GLU A 208 -6.31 15.77 -10.69
CA GLU A 208 -5.54 14.53 -10.71
C GLU A 208 -5.33 13.97 -9.30
N LEU A 209 -5.05 14.84 -8.33
CA LEU A 209 -4.92 14.49 -6.91
C LEU A 209 -6.20 13.82 -6.41
N GLU A 210 -7.38 14.38 -6.71
CA GLU A 210 -8.66 13.80 -6.32
C GLU A 210 -8.85 12.39 -6.91
N LYS A 211 -8.51 12.21 -8.20
CA LYS A 211 -8.58 10.90 -8.86
C LYS A 211 -7.67 9.89 -8.18
N LYS A 212 -6.39 10.22 -7.93
CA LYS A 212 -5.45 9.33 -7.26
C LYS A 212 -5.90 9.01 -5.83
N ASN A 213 -6.40 9.99 -5.10
CA ASN A 213 -6.95 9.78 -3.76
C ASN A 213 -8.15 8.81 -3.78
N SER A 214 -8.99 8.86 -4.82
CA SER A 214 -10.13 7.94 -4.99
C SER A 214 -9.73 6.50 -5.36
N GLU A 215 -8.51 6.28 -5.83
CA GLU A 215 -7.95 4.96 -6.16
C GLU A 215 -7.31 4.24 -4.96
N LEU A 216 -7.19 4.94 -3.82
CA LEU A 216 -6.78 4.35 -2.54
C LEU A 216 -7.89 3.45 -1.99
N GLU A 217 -7.50 2.38 -1.32
CA GLU A 217 -8.44 1.54 -0.56
C GLU A 217 -9.07 2.33 0.59
N ASN A 218 -8.30 3.24 1.19
CA ASN A 218 -8.75 4.19 2.20
C ASN A 218 -8.34 5.61 1.78
N PRO A 219 -9.21 6.34 1.06
CA PRO A 219 -8.94 7.71 0.65
C PRO A 219 -8.61 8.63 1.83
N LEU A 220 -7.66 9.53 1.63
CA LEU A 220 -7.30 10.56 2.59
C LEU A 220 -8.39 11.64 2.64
N GLU A 221 -8.58 12.26 3.81
CA GLU A 221 -9.51 13.37 3.97
C GLU A 221 -8.87 14.68 3.48
N LEU A 222 -8.99 14.91 2.18
CA LEU A 222 -8.55 16.14 1.51
C LEU A 222 -9.66 17.21 1.54
N PRO A 223 -9.30 18.51 1.55
CA PRO A 223 -10.28 19.57 1.53
C PRO A 223 -10.94 19.69 0.16
N ASP A 224 -12.19 20.13 0.12
CA ASP A 224 -12.86 20.54 -1.12
C ASP A 224 -12.27 21.87 -1.62
N THR A 225 -11.53 21.82 -2.72
CA THR A 225 -10.76 22.95 -3.27
C THR A 225 -11.51 23.75 -4.33
N GLU A 226 -12.53 23.16 -4.99
CA GLU A 226 -13.27 23.79 -6.10
C GLU A 226 -13.75 25.22 -5.78
N PRO A 227 -14.33 25.52 -4.59
CA PRO A 227 -14.83 26.86 -4.30
C PRO A 227 -13.73 27.92 -4.21
N GLN A 228 -12.53 27.52 -3.79
CA GLN A 228 -11.37 28.40 -3.65
C GLN A 228 -10.71 28.62 -5.00
N GLU A 229 -10.62 27.57 -5.81
CA GLU A 229 -10.15 27.64 -7.18
C GLU A 229 -10.97 28.59 -8.04
N GLU A 230 -12.30 28.46 -8.04
CA GLU A 230 -13.20 29.36 -8.77
C GLU A 230 -13.03 30.82 -8.32
N ALA A 231 -12.80 31.04 -7.02
CA ALA A 231 -12.64 32.38 -6.47
C ALA A 231 -11.29 33.00 -6.89
N ILE A 232 -10.23 32.20 -6.93
CA ILE A 232 -8.90 32.61 -7.42
C ILE A 232 -8.98 32.96 -8.91
N ASP A 233 -9.54 32.08 -9.74
CA ASP A 233 -9.70 32.30 -11.19
C ASP A 233 -10.49 33.60 -11.46
N GLN A 234 -11.59 33.83 -10.73
CA GLN A 234 -12.34 35.09 -10.82
C GLN A 234 -11.49 36.33 -10.50
N GLN A 235 -10.63 36.29 -9.47
CA GLN A 235 -9.74 37.42 -9.15
C GLN A 235 -8.68 37.64 -10.23
N GLN A 236 -8.12 36.55 -10.78
CA GLN A 236 -7.12 36.61 -11.84
C GLN A 236 -7.70 37.19 -13.14
N GLN A 237 -8.87 36.70 -13.58
CA GLN A 237 -9.59 37.24 -14.73
C GLN A 237 -9.96 38.71 -14.54
N GLN A 238 -10.41 39.07 -13.33
CA GLN A 238 -10.73 40.46 -13.00
C GLN A 238 -9.51 41.38 -13.08
N SER A 239 -8.34 40.93 -12.58
CA SER A 239 -7.07 41.64 -12.74
C SER A 239 -6.74 41.85 -14.22
N GLN A 240 -6.86 40.79 -15.02
CA GLN A 240 -6.54 40.81 -16.44
C GLN A 240 -7.43 41.76 -17.24
N GLU A 241 -8.72 41.85 -16.91
CA GLU A 241 -9.63 42.84 -17.50
C GLU A 241 -9.30 44.29 -17.09
N GLN A 242 -8.92 44.51 -15.83
CA GLN A 242 -8.56 45.83 -15.32
C GLN A 242 -7.25 46.35 -15.93
N LEU A 243 -6.27 45.48 -16.14
CA LEU A 243 -5.02 45.82 -16.85
C LEU A 243 -5.30 46.22 -18.30
N LYS A 244 -6.21 45.53 -19.01
CA LYS A 244 -6.65 45.93 -20.37
C LYS A 244 -7.34 47.30 -20.40
N GLN A 245 -7.93 47.73 -19.28
CA GLN A 245 -8.55 49.04 -19.11
C GLN A 245 -7.57 50.11 -18.58
N ASP A 246 -6.28 49.77 -18.40
CA ASP A 246 -5.24 50.60 -17.79
C ASP A 246 -5.55 51.00 -16.32
N GLU A 247 -6.41 50.21 -15.64
CA GLU A 247 -6.81 50.42 -14.24
C GLU A 247 -5.85 49.72 -13.26
N LYS A 248 -4.54 49.99 -13.37
CA LYS A 248 -3.47 49.25 -12.66
C LYS A 248 -3.68 49.08 -11.14
N LYS A 249 -4.17 50.11 -10.45
CA LYS A 249 -4.43 50.04 -9.00
C LYS A 249 -5.52 49.01 -8.64
N LYS A 250 -6.56 48.91 -9.46
CA LYS A 250 -7.59 47.89 -9.21
C LYS A 250 -7.04 46.50 -9.51
N ALA A 251 -6.24 46.38 -10.57
CA ALA A 251 -5.58 45.12 -10.91
C ALA A 251 -4.70 44.64 -9.76
N GLY A 252 -3.91 45.53 -9.16
CA GLY A 252 -3.15 45.24 -7.94
C GLY A 252 -4.03 44.71 -6.80
N GLU A 253 -5.18 45.35 -6.53
CA GLU A 253 -6.11 44.84 -5.50
C GLU A 253 -6.64 43.43 -5.81
N SER A 254 -6.89 43.09 -7.07
CA SER A 254 -7.35 41.76 -7.49
C SER A 254 -6.21 40.73 -7.45
N GLN A 255 -5.02 41.08 -7.92
CA GLN A 255 -3.79 40.27 -7.83
C GLN A 255 -3.49 39.89 -6.38
N LYS A 256 -3.51 40.88 -5.48
CA LYS A 256 -3.30 40.65 -4.06
C LYS A 256 -4.31 39.68 -3.45
N LYS A 257 -5.60 39.80 -3.82
CA LYS A 257 -6.65 38.88 -3.33
C LYS A 257 -6.45 37.47 -3.86
N ALA A 258 -6.08 37.32 -5.15
CA ALA A 258 -5.75 36.02 -5.71
C ALA A 258 -4.60 35.38 -4.91
N GLY A 259 -3.53 36.13 -4.64
CA GLY A 259 -2.41 35.63 -3.83
C GLY A 259 -2.79 35.28 -2.39
N GLU A 260 -3.61 36.10 -1.71
CA GLU A 260 -4.13 35.78 -0.36
C GLU A 260 -4.98 34.50 -0.36
N GLN A 261 -5.76 34.24 -1.42
CA GLN A 261 -6.58 33.05 -1.56
C GLN A 261 -5.75 31.79 -1.87
N MET A 262 -4.71 31.92 -2.70
CA MET A 262 -3.76 30.83 -2.97
C MET A 262 -3.02 30.40 -1.70
N GLU A 263 -2.54 31.36 -0.89
CA GLU A 263 -1.90 31.09 0.40
C GLU A 263 -2.88 30.41 1.38
N GLN A 264 -4.15 30.84 1.39
CA GLN A 264 -5.18 30.19 2.20
C GLN A 264 -5.46 28.75 1.76
N LEU A 265 -5.50 28.50 0.45
CA LEU A 265 -5.72 27.16 -0.11
C LEU A 265 -4.56 26.23 0.24
N ALA A 266 -3.31 26.67 0.04
CA ALA A 266 -2.11 25.92 0.43
C ALA A 266 -2.11 25.56 1.92
N PHE A 267 -2.42 26.55 2.78
CA PHE A 267 -2.53 26.32 4.22
C PHE A 267 -3.63 25.30 4.56
N GLN A 268 -4.78 25.39 3.91
CA GLN A 268 -5.89 24.46 4.14
C GLN A 268 -5.55 23.03 3.73
N MET A 269 -4.84 22.85 2.60
CA MET A 269 -4.36 21.54 2.16
C MET A 269 -3.44 20.91 3.21
N ARG A 270 -2.37 21.61 3.61
CA ARG A 270 -1.45 21.13 4.65
C ARG A 270 -2.14 20.86 5.98
N SER A 271 -3.04 21.75 6.41
CA SER A 271 -3.78 21.57 7.65
C SER A 271 -4.73 20.37 7.59
N SER A 272 -5.38 20.13 6.45
CA SER A 272 -6.27 18.97 6.28
C SER A 272 -5.48 17.67 6.32
N MET A 273 -4.33 17.61 5.63
CA MET A 273 -3.45 16.44 5.65
C MET A 273 -2.97 16.13 7.07
N GLN A 274 -2.49 17.14 7.81
CA GLN A 274 -2.03 16.95 9.18
C GLN A 274 -3.15 16.47 10.12
N ASN A 275 -4.36 17.01 9.96
CA ASN A 275 -5.51 16.57 10.76
C ASN A 275 -5.94 15.15 10.39
N SER A 276 -6.01 14.85 9.08
CA SER A 276 -6.33 13.52 8.57
C SER A 276 -5.35 12.47 9.08
N GLU A 277 -4.05 12.78 9.09
CA GLU A 277 -3.03 11.87 9.62
C GLU A 277 -3.22 11.63 11.13
N GLN A 278 -3.48 12.69 11.91
CA GLN A 278 -3.73 12.55 13.34
C GLN A 278 -4.98 11.71 13.64
N GLU A 279 -6.08 11.97 12.94
CA GLU A 279 -7.31 11.21 13.09
C GLU A 279 -7.12 9.74 12.70
N GLN A 280 -6.44 9.48 11.57
CA GLN A 280 -6.11 8.14 11.12
C GLN A 280 -5.26 7.39 12.16
N GLN A 281 -4.23 8.04 12.73
CA GLN A 281 -3.41 7.46 13.79
C GLN A 281 -4.23 7.11 15.04
N GLU A 282 -5.19 7.96 15.44
CA GLU A 282 -6.06 7.68 16.58
C GLU A 282 -6.97 6.47 16.32
N GLU A 283 -7.59 6.40 15.14
CA GLU A 283 -8.39 5.24 14.71
C GLU A 283 -7.58 3.95 14.64
N ASP A 284 -6.39 4.02 14.04
CA ASP A 284 -5.47 2.91 13.87
C ASP A 284 -5.03 2.34 15.21
N MET A 285 -4.77 3.21 16.19
CA MET A 285 -4.42 2.78 17.54
C MET A 285 -5.58 2.08 18.27
N ASP A 286 -6.82 2.51 18.04
CA ASP A 286 -8.00 1.83 18.60
C ASP A 286 -8.27 0.50 17.91
N ALA A 287 -8.14 0.44 16.58
CA ALA A 287 -8.21 -0.80 15.81
C ALA A 287 -7.13 -1.80 16.26
N LEU A 288 -5.88 -1.34 16.47
CA LEU A 288 -4.79 -2.16 16.96
C LEU A 288 -5.09 -2.74 18.35
N ARG A 289 -5.67 -1.96 19.27
CA ARG A 289 -6.08 -2.46 20.60
C ARG A 289 -7.13 -3.55 20.51
N GLN A 290 -8.16 -3.35 19.67
CA GLN A 290 -9.21 -4.34 19.45
C GLN A 290 -8.65 -5.61 18.84
N LEU A 291 -7.75 -5.48 17.86
CA LEU A 291 -7.08 -6.60 17.23
C LEU A 291 -6.25 -7.40 18.24
N LEU A 292 -5.49 -6.72 19.11
CA LEU A 292 -4.73 -7.36 20.19
C LEU A 292 -5.66 -8.09 21.17
N GLU A 293 -6.80 -7.49 21.55
CA GLU A 293 -7.79 -8.15 22.41
C GLU A 293 -8.34 -9.42 21.77
N ASN A 294 -8.66 -9.37 20.47
CA ASN A 294 -9.14 -10.52 19.71
C ASN A 294 -8.07 -11.62 19.60
N ILE A 295 -6.81 -11.27 19.34
CA ILE A 295 -5.68 -12.23 19.31
C ILE A 295 -5.49 -12.90 20.67
N VAL A 296 -5.54 -12.12 21.77
CA VAL A 296 -5.43 -12.66 23.13
C VAL A 296 -6.59 -13.60 23.44
N GLN A 297 -7.82 -13.20 23.10
CA GLN A 297 -9.00 -14.05 23.31
C GLN A 297 -8.91 -15.36 22.50
N LEU A 298 -8.51 -15.27 21.22
CA LEU A 298 -8.26 -16.42 20.36
C LEU A 298 -7.22 -17.36 20.98
N SER A 299 -6.14 -16.82 21.55
CA SER A 299 -5.10 -17.62 22.21
C SER A 299 -5.62 -18.40 23.42
N PHE A 300 -6.44 -17.80 24.28
CA PHE A 300 -7.03 -18.47 25.43
C PHE A 300 -8.09 -19.49 25.03
N ASP A 301 -8.86 -19.22 23.99
CA ASP A 301 -9.83 -20.18 23.49
C ASP A 301 -9.13 -21.38 22.82
N GLN A 302 -8.03 -21.16 22.10
CA GLN A 302 -7.17 -22.22 21.57
C GLN A 302 -6.55 -23.07 22.69
N GLU A 303 -6.07 -22.46 23.78
CA GLU A 303 -5.57 -23.19 24.96
C GLU A 303 -6.66 -24.08 25.56
N ARG A 304 -7.89 -23.57 25.69
CA ARG A 304 -9.03 -24.35 26.19
C ARG A 304 -9.33 -25.56 25.30
N VAL A 305 -9.34 -25.35 23.98
CA VAL A 305 -9.54 -26.46 23.02
C VAL A 305 -8.43 -27.49 23.12
N MET A 306 -7.16 -27.07 23.31
CA MET A 306 -6.04 -27.99 23.52
C MET A 306 -6.20 -28.80 24.81
N ASP A 307 -6.58 -28.16 25.91
CA ASP A 307 -6.84 -28.83 27.20
C ASP A 307 -7.97 -29.86 27.07
N ASP A 308 -9.10 -29.46 26.48
CA ASP A 308 -10.26 -30.34 26.28
C ASP A 308 -9.92 -31.51 25.35
N LEU A 309 -9.14 -31.26 24.28
CA LEU A 309 -8.67 -32.31 23.38
C LEU A 309 -7.79 -33.32 24.12
N SER A 310 -6.85 -32.85 24.95
CA SER A 310 -5.93 -33.72 25.71
C SER A 310 -6.65 -34.62 26.72
N ALA A 311 -7.77 -34.14 27.27
CA ALA A 311 -8.60 -34.85 28.24
C ALA A 311 -9.63 -35.79 27.59
N THR A 312 -9.85 -35.68 26.27
CA THR A 312 -10.95 -36.35 25.56
C THR A 312 -10.44 -37.45 24.63
N LYS A 313 -10.97 -38.67 24.80
CA LYS A 313 -10.62 -39.80 23.93
C LYS A 313 -11.31 -39.66 22.56
N PRO A 314 -10.71 -40.13 21.45
CA PRO A 314 -11.31 -40.01 20.11
C PRO A 314 -12.72 -40.62 19.95
N LYS A 315 -13.06 -41.62 20.77
CA LYS A 315 -14.39 -42.27 20.79
C LYS A 315 -15.44 -41.57 21.65
N ASP A 316 -15.04 -40.59 22.47
CA ASP A 316 -15.97 -39.82 23.31
C ASP A 316 -16.82 -38.89 22.40
N PRO A 317 -18.15 -38.83 22.56
CA PRO A 317 -18.98 -37.88 21.83
C PRO A 317 -18.52 -36.42 21.92
N ARG A 318 -17.91 -36.03 23.04
CA ARG A 318 -17.34 -34.67 23.25
C ARG A 318 -16.19 -34.34 22.29
N TYR A 319 -15.52 -35.35 21.74
CA TYR A 319 -14.47 -35.14 20.73
C TYR A 319 -15.01 -34.42 19.47
N VAL A 320 -16.30 -34.59 19.17
CA VAL A 320 -16.98 -33.88 18.08
C VAL A 320 -17.19 -32.40 18.41
N GLU A 321 -17.43 -32.08 19.68
CA GLU A 321 -17.60 -30.70 20.15
C GLU A 321 -16.25 -29.98 20.08
N VAL A 322 -15.19 -30.60 20.60
CA VAL A 322 -13.80 -30.08 20.49
C VAL A 322 -13.42 -29.79 19.04
N GLY A 323 -13.72 -30.70 18.10
CA GLY A 323 -13.45 -30.46 16.67
C GLY A 323 -14.29 -29.34 16.06
N ARG A 324 -15.52 -29.10 16.53
CA ARG A 324 -16.33 -27.95 16.11
C ARG A 324 -15.77 -26.65 16.65
N ASP A 325 -15.33 -26.66 17.90
CA ASP A 325 -14.74 -25.49 18.54
C ASP A 325 -13.41 -25.12 17.89
N GLN A 326 -12.55 -26.10 17.59
CA GLN A 326 -11.32 -25.86 16.79
C GLN A 326 -11.64 -25.26 15.42
N LYS A 327 -12.66 -25.78 14.73
CA LYS A 327 -13.06 -25.23 13.43
C LYS A 327 -13.57 -23.79 13.57
N LYS A 328 -14.34 -23.50 14.61
CA LYS A 328 -14.80 -22.14 14.89
C LYS A 328 -13.61 -21.20 15.14
N LEU A 329 -12.65 -21.61 15.96
CA LEU A 329 -11.45 -20.80 16.24
C LEU A 329 -10.63 -20.55 14.99
N ARG A 330 -10.51 -21.55 14.11
CA ARG A 330 -9.89 -21.37 12.79
C ARG A 330 -10.61 -20.31 11.97
N ASP A 331 -11.95 -20.35 11.91
CA ASP A 331 -12.73 -19.36 11.17
C ASP A 331 -12.61 -17.95 11.82
N ASP A 332 -12.55 -17.87 13.16
CA ASP A 332 -12.33 -16.62 13.90
C ASP A 332 -10.91 -16.07 13.67
N ALA A 333 -9.89 -16.92 13.61
CA ALA A 333 -8.49 -16.55 13.32
C ALA A 333 -8.33 -15.92 11.94
N ARG A 334 -9.05 -16.44 10.94
CA ARG A 334 -9.07 -15.85 9.60
C ARG A 334 -9.63 -14.42 9.59
N VAL A 335 -10.64 -14.14 10.40
CA VAL A 335 -11.18 -12.76 10.53
C VAL A 335 -10.15 -11.84 11.19
N VAL A 336 -9.42 -12.34 12.19
CA VAL A 336 -8.32 -11.60 12.84
C VAL A 336 -7.20 -11.30 11.86
N GLU A 337 -6.83 -12.28 11.03
CA GLU A 337 -5.84 -12.13 9.97
C GLU A 337 -6.26 -11.09 8.93
N ASP A 338 -7.50 -11.16 8.42
CA ASP A 338 -8.02 -10.17 7.46
C ASP A 338 -7.98 -8.75 8.06
N SER A 339 -8.32 -8.62 9.35
CA SER A 339 -8.31 -7.35 10.08
C SER A 339 -6.87 -6.84 10.30
N LEU A 340 -5.95 -7.73 10.66
CA LEU A 340 -4.52 -7.43 10.82
C LEU A 340 -3.92 -6.96 9.49
N PHE A 341 -4.23 -7.66 8.40
CA PHE A 341 -3.71 -7.33 7.07
C PHE A 341 -4.21 -5.96 6.62
N ALA A 342 -5.51 -5.68 6.75
CA ALA A 342 -6.08 -4.37 6.45
C ALA A 342 -5.42 -3.25 7.28
N LEU A 343 -5.17 -3.50 8.57
CA LEU A 343 -4.47 -2.54 9.42
C LEU A 343 -3.00 -2.36 9.02
N SER A 344 -2.34 -3.43 8.56
CA SER A 344 -0.94 -3.37 8.10
C SER A 344 -0.77 -2.48 6.86
N LYS A 345 -1.80 -2.37 6.01
CA LYS A 345 -1.81 -1.43 4.88
C LYS A 345 -1.85 0.03 5.31
N ARG A 346 -2.42 0.34 6.48
CA ARG A 346 -2.52 1.70 7.05
C ARG A 346 -1.35 2.06 7.94
N ILE A 347 -0.78 1.08 8.66
CA ILE A 347 0.32 1.27 9.61
C ILE A 347 1.60 0.60 9.06
N PRO A 348 2.49 1.34 8.37
CA PRO A 348 3.76 0.80 7.85
C PRO A 348 4.63 0.16 8.95
N GLN A 349 4.55 0.65 10.18
CA GLN A 349 5.34 0.18 11.31
C GLN A 349 4.95 -1.24 11.78
N LEU A 350 3.77 -1.74 11.39
CA LEU A 350 3.43 -3.14 11.61
C LEU A 350 4.39 -4.01 10.80
N GLN A 351 5.26 -4.76 11.47
CA GLN A 351 6.30 -5.49 10.76
C GLN A 351 5.70 -6.64 9.93
N SER A 352 6.28 -6.90 8.77
CA SER A 352 5.94 -8.04 7.90
C SER A 352 5.99 -9.39 8.63
N VAL A 353 6.83 -9.48 9.68
CA VAL A 353 6.88 -10.64 10.59
C VAL A 353 5.51 -10.94 11.19
N VAL A 354 4.72 -9.94 11.57
CA VAL A 354 3.41 -10.16 12.23
C VAL A 354 2.41 -10.81 11.28
N ASN A 355 2.37 -10.39 10.02
CA ASN A 355 1.54 -11.01 8.98
C ASN A 355 1.96 -12.47 8.73
N ARG A 356 3.27 -12.74 8.62
CA ARG A 356 3.81 -14.09 8.41
C ARG A 356 3.48 -15.04 9.56
N GLU A 357 3.64 -14.58 10.80
CA GLU A 357 3.28 -15.37 11.99
C GLU A 357 1.77 -15.67 12.01
N MET A 358 0.92 -14.73 11.59
CA MET A 358 -0.52 -14.97 11.52
C MET A 358 -0.89 -15.99 10.42
N ASN A 359 -0.22 -15.95 9.27
CA ASN A 359 -0.37 -16.96 8.22
C ASN A 359 0.04 -18.36 8.74
N ALA A 360 1.15 -18.45 9.47
CA ALA A 360 1.59 -19.68 10.10
C ALA A 360 0.60 -20.21 11.16
N VAL A 361 -0.01 -19.31 11.95
CA VAL A 361 -1.07 -19.68 12.91
C VAL A 361 -2.27 -20.30 12.19
N ASN A 362 -2.74 -19.67 11.11
CA ASN A 362 -3.87 -20.19 10.33
C ASN A 362 -3.58 -21.56 9.73
N GLU A 363 -2.39 -21.78 9.17
CA GLU A 363 -2.00 -23.10 8.64
C GLU A 363 -2.02 -24.16 9.74
N ASN A 364 -1.43 -23.88 10.91
CA ASN A 364 -1.44 -24.81 12.03
C ASN A 364 -2.86 -25.12 12.50
N MET A 365 -3.77 -24.13 12.49
CA MET A 365 -5.18 -24.34 12.82
C MET A 365 -5.90 -25.19 11.76
N ASP A 366 -5.60 -25.00 10.47
CA ASP A 366 -6.13 -25.83 9.38
C ASP A 366 -5.67 -27.29 9.54
N GLN A 367 -4.39 -27.51 9.83
CA GLN A 367 -3.85 -28.85 10.11
C GLN A 367 -4.50 -29.48 11.34
N ALA A 368 -4.71 -28.71 12.42
CA ALA A 368 -5.37 -29.19 13.62
C ALA A 368 -6.81 -29.69 13.34
N VAL A 369 -7.57 -28.96 12.52
CA VAL A 369 -8.93 -29.37 12.11
C VAL A 369 -8.91 -30.70 11.35
N VAL A 370 -7.94 -30.89 10.45
CA VAL A 370 -7.77 -32.14 9.68
C VAL A 370 -7.40 -33.28 10.61
N LEU A 371 -6.39 -33.11 11.46
CA LEU A 371 -5.89 -34.15 12.36
C LEU A 371 -6.94 -34.62 13.38
N ILE A 372 -7.74 -33.69 13.92
CA ILE A 372 -8.87 -34.02 14.80
C ILE A 372 -9.92 -34.82 14.02
N SER A 373 -10.20 -34.46 12.77
CA SER A 373 -11.18 -35.17 11.93
C SER A 373 -10.71 -36.60 11.60
N ASP A 374 -9.44 -36.78 11.24
CA ASP A 374 -8.85 -38.06 10.83
C ASP A 374 -8.64 -39.02 12.00
N SER A 375 -8.23 -38.50 13.17
CA SER A 375 -8.08 -39.30 14.40
C SER A 375 -9.37 -40.03 14.77
N ARG A 376 -10.52 -39.42 14.49
CA ARG A 376 -11.83 -40.08 14.64
C ARG A 376 -12.14 -41.07 13.52
N GLY A 377 -11.74 -40.75 12.29
CA GLY A 377 -11.95 -41.61 11.11
C GLY A 377 -11.21 -42.94 11.21
N ASN A 378 -9.98 -42.93 11.71
CA ASN A 378 -9.12 -44.11 11.87
C ASN A 378 -9.53 -45.04 13.02
N GLU A 379 -10.36 -44.58 13.95
CA GLU A 379 -10.86 -45.37 15.09
C GLU A 379 -12.29 -45.93 14.91
N ARG A 380 -12.94 -45.62 13.77
CA ARG A 380 -14.22 -46.23 13.33
C ARG A 380 -13.99 -47.57 12.66
#